data_AF-A0A832SJG9-F1
#
_entry.id   AF-A0A832SJG9-F1
#
_cell.length_a   1.000
_cell.length_b   1.000
_cell.length_c   1.000
_cell.angle_alpha   90.00
_cell.angle_beta   90.00
_cell.angle_gamma   90.00
#
_symmetry.space_group_name_H-M   'P 1'
#
loop_
_entity.id
_entity.type
_entity.pdbx_description
1 polymer ?
#
loop_
_entity_poly.entity_id
_entity_poly.type
_entity_poly.pdbx_seq_one_letter_code
_entity_poly.pdbx_strand_id
1 'polypeptide(L)'
;MAQKSQLKIYPKMITSLNGIIQGGVSVKDFSTVTEINLNDSKDILNNFIDNGIGTLTDDFYYFEAGDKLKIAISFLQHGLPLDEISIALDWRDFEGLTAEILFSKNF
;
A
#
# COMPACT_ATOMS: atom_id res chain seq x y z
N MET A 1 -17.36 4.69 19.11
CA MET A 1 -16.95 5.38 17.87
C MET A 1 -15.55 4.94 17.55
N ALA A 2 -15.34 4.13 16.53
CA ALA A 2 -13.99 3.83 16.05
C ALA A 2 -13.45 5.09 15.38
N GLN A 3 -12.28 5.55 15.80
CA GLN A 3 -11.57 6.63 15.12
C GLN A 3 -11.39 6.20 13.67
N LYS A 4 -11.93 6.97 12.71
CA LYS A 4 -11.63 6.77 11.29
C LYS A 4 -10.14 6.99 11.15
N SER A 5 -9.35 5.92 11.17
CA SER A 5 -7.92 5.99 10.91
C SER A 5 -7.78 6.59 9.52
N GLN A 6 -7.11 7.74 9.44
CA GLN A 6 -6.79 8.42 8.20
C GLN A 6 -5.30 8.19 7.98
N LEU A 7 -5.00 7.60 6.84
CA LEU A 7 -3.65 7.26 6.44
C LEU A 7 -2.78 8.53 6.42
N LYS A 8 -1.78 8.60 7.31
CA LYS A 8 -0.88 9.76 7.37
C LYS A 8 -0.09 9.86 6.06
N ILE A 9 0.03 11.06 5.50
CA ILE A 9 0.76 11.31 4.25
C ILE A 9 2.11 11.96 4.56
N TYR A 10 3.17 11.41 3.97
CA TYR A 10 4.56 11.85 4.13
C TYR A 10 5.12 12.37 2.78
N PRO A 11 6.19 13.19 2.79
CA PRO A 11 6.94 13.49 1.57
C PRO A 11 7.41 12.18 0.90
N LYS A 12 7.28 12.07 -0.43
CA LYS A 12 7.57 10.83 -1.19
C LYS A 12 6.66 9.64 -0.86
N MET A 13 5.44 9.89 -0.38
CA MET A 13 4.46 8.81 -0.14
C MET A 13 4.18 7.98 -1.40
N ILE A 14 4.19 8.58 -2.58
CA ILE A 14 3.81 7.89 -3.83
C ILE A 14 4.82 6.80 -4.19
N THR A 15 6.13 7.06 -4.01
CA THR A 15 7.18 6.06 -4.25
C THR A 15 7.07 4.86 -3.31
N SER A 16 6.36 5.00 -2.18
CA SER A 16 6.09 3.90 -1.26
C SER A 16 5.27 2.78 -1.91
N LEU A 17 4.46 3.07 -2.95
CA LEU A 17 3.71 2.06 -3.70
C LEU A 17 4.62 1.03 -4.39
N ASN A 18 5.84 1.42 -4.76
CA ASN A 18 6.80 0.52 -5.40
C ASN A 18 7.32 -0.55 -4.42
N GLY A 19 7.30 -0.26 -3.12
CA GLY A 19 7.70 -1.21 -2.08
C GLY A 19 6.60 -2.19 -1.67
N ILE A 20 5.39 -2.04 -2.20
CA ILE A 20 4.27 -2.96 -1.95
C ILE A 20 4.35 -4.11 -2.94
N ILE A 21 4.92 -5.22 -2.48
CA ILE A 21 5.16 -6.44 -3.27
C ILE A 21 4.53 -7.65 -2.59
N GLN A 22 4.12 -8.64 -3.38
CA GLN A 22 3.65 -9.93 -2.87
C GLN A 22 4.80 -10.74 -2.26
N GLY A 23 4.50 -11.53 -1.24
CA GLY A 23 5.45 -12.46 -0.61
C GLY A 23 6.09 -11.97 0.69
N GLY A 24 5.71 -10.78 1.16
CA GLY A 24 6.25 -10.20 2.39
C GLY A 24 7.45 -9.29 2.12
N VAL A 25 7.50 -8.15 2.78
CA VAL A 25 8.57 -7.16 2.63
C VAL A 25 9.12 -6.77 4.00
N SER A 26 10.44 -6.77 4.15
CA SER A 26 11.08 -6.20 5.35
C SER A 26 11.20 -4.68 5.22
N VAL A 27 11.38 -3.97 6.34
CA VAL A 27 11.66 -2.52 6.32
C VAL A 27 12.89 -2.19 5.45
N LYS A 28 13.89 -3.07 5.45
CA LYS A 28 15.12 -2.88 4.67
C LYS A 28 14.86 -3.01 3.17
N ASP A 29 14.12 -4.03 2.76
CA ASP A 29 13.80 -4.25 1.35
C ASP A 29 12.92 -3.10 0.83
N PHE A 30 11.92 -2.71 1.61
CA PHE A 30 11.07 -1.57 1.32
C PHE A 30 11.88 -0.27 1.16
N SER A 31 12.74 0.04 2.12
CA SER A 31 13.64 1.20 2.08
C SER A 31 14.54 1.19 0.84
N THR A 32 15.06 0.02 0.48
CA THR A 32 15.95 -0.14 -0.68
C THR A 32 15.21 0.15 -1.99
N VAL A 33 13.99 -0.37 -2.15
CA VAL A 33 13.19 -0.22 -3.39
C VAL A 33 12.61 1.20 -3.53
N THR A 34 12.21 1.81 -2.42
CA THR A 34 11.51 3.11 -2.41
C THR A 34 12.45 4.31 -2.26
N GLU A 35 13.71 4.06 -1.93
CA GLU A 35 14.72 5.06 -1.58
C GLU A 35 14.31 5.95 -0.37
N ILE A 36 13.41 5.45 0.46
CA ILE A 36 12.99 6.08 1.72
C ILE A 36 13.93 5.56 2.82
N ASN A 37 14.32 6.40 3.78
CA ASN A 37 15.18 5.93 4.88
C ASN A 37 14.47 4.90 5.77
N LEU A 38 15.23 4.13 6.54
CA LEU A 38 14.69 3.02 7.34
C LEU A 38 13.63 3.43 8.36
N ASN A 39 13.78 4.59 8.99
CA ASN A 39 12.84 5.05 10.02
C ASN A 39 11.51 5.44 9.39
N ASP A 40 11.55 6.29 8.36
CA ASP A 40 10.35 6.70 7.64
C ASP A 40 9.67 5.51 6.95
N SER A 41 10.46 4.56 6.43
CA SER A 41 9.94 3.32 5.84
C SER A 41 9.14 2.51 6.86
N LYS A 42 9.67 2.36 8.07
CA LYS A 42 8.98 1.65 9.15
C LYS A 42 7.70 2.37 9.56
N ASP A 43 7.74 3.69 9.66
CA ASP A 43 6.56 4.49 10.02
C ASP A 43 5.48 4.42 8.95
N ILE A 44 5.84 4.46 7.67
CA ILE A 44 4.91 4.30 6.54
C ILE A 44 4.29 2.90 6.55
N LEU A 45 5.09 1.86 6.70
CA LEU A 45 4.60 0.47 6.73
C LEU A 45 3.65 0.24 7.92
N ASN A 46 4.02 0.71 9.12
CA ASN A 46 3.14 0.64 10.29
C ASN A 46 1.85 1.41 10.09
N ASN A 47 1.91 2.59 9.46
CA ASN A 47 0.71 3.37 9.14
C ASN A 47 -0.24 2.60 8.20
N PHE A 48 0.26 1.76 7.28
CA PHE A 48 -0.61 0.88 6.48
C PHE A 48 -1.29 -0.18 7.35
N ILE A 49 -0.54 -0.85 8.22
CA ILE A 49 -1.07 -1.87 9.13
C ILE A 49 -2.12 -1.28 10.09
N ASP A 50 -1.83 -0.11 10.67
CA ASP A 50 -2.73 0.63 11.57
C ASP A 50 -4.03 1.09 10.87
N ASN A 51 -4.04 1.12 9.54
CA ASN A 51 -5.21 1.42 8.71
C ASN A 51 -5.87 0.16 8.13
N GLY A 52 -5.45 -1.03 8.57
CA GLY A 52 -6.02 -2.32 8.14
C GLY A 52 -5.65 -2.70 6.71
N ILE A 53 -4.50 -2.23 6.21
CA ILE A 53 -3.97 -2.58 4.89
C ILE A 53 -2.71 -3.45 5.11
N GLY A 54 -2.81 -4.73 4.75
CA GLY A 54 -1.78 -5.72 5.01
C GLY A 54 -1.73 -6.23 6.46
N THR A 55 -0.75 -7.07 6.74
CA THR A 55 -0.48 -7.65 8.08
C THR A 55 1.01 -7.63 8.41
N LEU A 56 1.36 -7.59 9.70
CA LEU A 56 2.74 -7.69 10.19
C LEU A 56 2.91 -9.02 10.93
N THR A 57 3.82 -9.87 10.45
CA THR A 57 4.15 -11.18 11.04
C THR A 57 5.66 -11.39 11.01
N ASP A 58 6.27 -11.76 12.14
CA ASP A 58 7.71 -12.07 12.26
C ASP A 58 8.64 -11.02 11.61
N ASP A 59 8.37 -9.73 11.84
CA ASP A 59 9.08 -8.56 11.27
C ASP A 59 8.93 -8.33 9.75
N PHE A 60 8.06 -9.08 9.07
CA PHE A 60 7.69 -8.88 7.67
C PHE A 60 6.29 -8.32 7.50
N TYR A 61 6.14 -7.41 6.55
CA TYR A 61 4.85 -6.82 6.17
C TYR A 61 4.32 -7.55 4.94
N TYR A 62 3.12 -8.11 5.06
CA TYR A 62 2.48 -8.88 4.00
C TYR A 62 1.31 -8.09 3.43
N PHE A 63 1.26 -8.02 2.10
CA PHE A 63 0.21 -7.34 1.35
C PHE A 63 -0.47 -8.34 0.42
N GLU A 64 -1.79 -8.29 0.39
CA GLU A 64 -2.61 -9.13 -0.47
C GLU A 64 -2.90 -8.43 -1.81
N ALA A 65 -3.47 -9.19 -2.75
CA ALA A 65 -4.01 -8.63 -3.97
C ALA A 65 -5.05 -7.54 -3.62
N GLY A 66 -4.86 -6.34 -4.17
CA GLY A 66 -5.73 -5.19 -3.92
C GLY A 66 -5.28 -4.24 -2.81
N ASP A 67 -4.35 -4.61 -1.92
CA ASP A 67 -3.87 -3.69 -0.88
C ASP A 67 -3.14 -2.48 -1.46
N LYS A 68 -2.31 -2.69 -2.47
CA LYS A 68 -1.67 -1.60 -3.23
C LYS A 68 -2.72 -0.62 -3.78
N LEU A 69 -3.84 -1.14 -4.27
CA LEU A 69 -4.92 -0.30 -4.79
C LEU A 69 -5.68 0.44 -3.68
N LYS A 70 -5.90 -0.18 -2.50
CA LYS A 70 -6.46 0.53 -1.34
C LYS A 70 -5.59 1.72 -0.93
N ILE A 71 -4.26 1.55 -0.93
CA ILE A 71 -3.31 2.63 -0.64
C ILE A 71 -3.42 3.73 -1.69
N ALA A 72 -3.41 3.37 -2.99
CA ALA A 72 -3.54 4.33 -4.08
C ALA A 72 -4.86 5.12 -4.01
N ILE A 73 -5.99 4.47 -3.71
CA ILE A 73 -7.28 5.15 -3.50
C ILE A 73 -7.19 6.11 -2.33
N SER A 74 -6.57 5.71 -1.22
CA SER A 74 -6.36 6.60 -0.07
C SER A 74 -5.51 7.82 -0.46
N PHE A 75 -4.47 7.64 -1.27
CA PHE A 75 -3.64 8.76 -1.75
C PHE A 75 -4.45 9.75 -2.60
N LEU A 76 -5.26 9.25 -3.53
CA LEU A 76 -6.15 10.10 -4.34
C LEU A 76 -7.15 10.87 -3.48
N GLN A 77 -7.72 10.24 -2.45
CA GLN A 77 -8.62 10.90 -1.50
C GLN A 77 -7.95 12.03 -0.71
N HIS A 78 -6.63 11.97 -0.53
CA HIS A 78 -5.82 13.02 0.09
C HIS A 78 -5.30 14.07 -0.93
N GLY A 79 -5.72 13.99 -2.19
CA GLY A 79 -5.38 14.96 -3.23
C GLY A 79 -3.98 14.78 -3.83
N LEU A 80 -3.36 13.60 -3.66
CA LEU A 80 -2.09 13.29 -4.33
C LEU A 80 -2.29 13.14 -5.85
N PRO A 81 -1.28 13.51 -6.67
CA PRO A 81 -1.38 13.52 -8.12
C PRO A 81 -1.67 12.14 -8.72
N LEU A 82 -2.74 12.05 -9.52
CA LEU A 82 -3.16 10.80 -10.17
C LEU A 82 -2.14 10.28 -11.17
N ASP A 83 -1.51 11.17 -11.93
CA ASP A 83 -0.49 10.84 -12.92
C ASP A 83 0.71 10.16 -12.27
N GLU A 84 1.22 10.69 -11.16
CA GLU A 84 2.32 10.05 -10.41
C GLU A 84 1.90 8.70 -9.81
N ILE A 85 0.70 8.59 -9.24
CA ILE A 85 0.18 7.34 -8.67
C ILE A 85 0.02 6.27 -9.77
N SER A 86 -0.46 6.66 -10.94
CA SER A 86 -0.73 5.74 -12.05
C SER A 86 0.52 5.06 -12.59
N ILE A 87 1.70 5.69 -12.45
CA ILE A 87 2.99 5.11 -12.86
C ILE A 87 3.39 3.94 -11.95
N ALA A 88 2.98 3.94 -10.68
CA ALA A 88 3.32 2.92 -9.70
C ALA A 88 2.33 1.73 -9.67
N LEU A 89 1.25 1.80 -10.45
CA LEU A 89 0.23 0.76 -10.58
C LEU A 89 0.40 0.01 -11.90
N ASP A 90 0.35 -1.32 -11.85
CA ASP A 90 0.36 -2.15 -13.05
C ASP A 90 -1.08 -2.57 -13.42
N TRP A 91 -1.33 -2.89 -14.70
CA TRP A 91 -2.64 -3.38 -15.17
C TRP A 91 -3.10 -4.65 -14.43
N ARG A 92 -2.13 -5.44 -13.92
CA ARG A 92 -2.37 -6.61 -13.07
C ARG A 92 -2.98 -6.26 -11.71
N ASP A 93 -2.70 -5.07 -11.16
CA ASP A 93 -3.33 -4.60 -9.93
C ASP A 93 -4.83 -4.33 -10.15
N PHE A 94 -5.20 -3.85 -11.35
CA PHE A 94 -6.60 -3.66 -11.75
C PHE A 94 -7.31 -4.98 -12.01
N GLU A 95 -6.66 -5.92 -12.69
CA GLU A 95 -7.23 -7.27 -12.86
C GLU A 95 -7.44 -7.99 -11.53
N GLY A 96 -6.47 -7.92 -10.62
CA GLY A 96 -6.61 -8.49 -9.27
C GLY A 96 -7.80 -7.92 -8.50
N LEU A 97 -8.03 -6.60 -8.55
CA LEU A 97 -9.24 -6.00 -7.96
C LEU A 97 -10.51 -6.54 -8.62
N THR A 98 -10.56 -6.61 -9.95
CA THR A 98 -11.75 -7.10 -10.64
C THR A 98 -12.05 -8.56 -10.30
N ALA A 99 -11.02 -9.40 -10.17
CA ALA A 99 -11.16 -10.79 -9.77
C ALA A 99 -11.72 -10.92 -8.36
N GLU A 100 -11.20 -10.15 -7.39
CA GLU A 100 -11.74 -10.13 -6.02
C GLU A 100 -13.19 -9.64 -5.95
N ILE A 101 -13.55 -8.60 -6.72
CA ILE A 101 -14.93 -8.11 -6.81
C ILE A 101 -15.85 -9.20 -7.38
N LEU A 102 -15.43 -9.90 -8.43
CA LEU A 102 -16.21 -10.98 -9.06
C LEU A 102 -16.36 -12.17 -8.11
N PHE A 103 -15.27 -12.59 -7.45
CA PHE A 103 -15.28 -13.66 -6.46
C PHE A 103 -16.24 -13.35 -5.30
N SER A 104 -16.20 -12.11 -4.76
CA SER A 104 -17.12 -11.67 -3.70
C SER A 104 -18.61 -11.71 -4.10
N LYS A 105 -18.89 -11.76 -5.41
CA LYS A 105 -20.23 -11.83 -6.01
C LYS A 105 -20.60 -13.24 -6.47
N ASN A 106 -19.78 -14.26 -6.20
CA ASN A 106 -19.94 -15.64 -6.66
C ASN A 106 -20.04 -15.77 -8.19
N PHE A 107 -19.26 -14.96 -8.93
CA PHE A 107 -19.04 -15.15 -10.37
C PHE A 107 -17.87 -16.08 -10.66
#